data_AF-A0A1S2F3R1-F1
#
_entry.id   AF-A0A1S2F3R1-F1
#
_cell.length_a   1.000
_cell.length_b   1.000
_cell.length_c   1.000
_cell.angle_alpha   90.00
_cell.angle_beta   90.00
_cell.angle_gamma   90.00
#
_symmetry.space_group_name_H-M   'P 1'
#
loop_
_entity.id
_entity.type
_entity.pdbx_description
1 polymer ?
#
loop_
_entity_poly.entity_id
_entity_poly.type
_entity_poly.pdbx_seq_one_letter_code
_entity_poly.pdbx_strand_id
1 'polypeptide(L)'
;MKLTTRKEKMTVQIMLGTSLVLGVIPPLVMFMVTRRQNGYYREASRKALNFHLTIFPFFLTSSFLPQWFKYTFLMIETFIILFAMFCIALQKPYHYPAIPYIKNKEIHRNEALKC
;
A
#
# COMPACT_ATOMS: atom_id res chain seq x y z
N MET A 1 -0.59 -16.09 -31.80
CA MET A 1 -0.48 -14.78 -31.11
C MET A 1 -1.27 -13.76 -31.94
N LYS A 2 -2.42 -13.25 -31.47
CA LYS A 2 -3.25 -12.32 -32.26
C LYS A 2 -2.52 -10.99 -32.43
N LEU A 3 -2.51 -10.43 -33.65
CA LEU A 3 -1.97 -9.09 -33.89
C LEU A 3 -2.85 -8.07 -33.19
N THR A 4 -2.36 -7.52 -32.09
CA THR A 4 -3.07 -6.48 -31.33
C THR A 4 -3.02 -5.15 -32.08
N THR A 5 -4.17 -4.51 -32.27
CA THR A 5 -4.33 -3.22 -32.94
C THR A 5 -3.76 -2.08 -32.10
N ARG A 6 -3.27 -1.00 -32.73
CA ARG A 6 -2.73 0.19 -32.04
C ARG A 6 -3.69 0.77 -30.99
N LYS A 7 -5.00 0.72 -31.26
CA LYS A 7 -6.06 1.13 -30.33
C LYS A 7 -6.11 0.27 -29.07
N GLU A 8 -5.97 -1.05 -29.19
CA GLU A 8 -5.98 -1.97 -28.04
C GLU A 8 -4.78 -1.74 -27.13
N LYS A 9 -3.58 -1.55 -27.71
CA LYS A 9 -2.37 -1.21 -26.95
C LYS A 9 -2.53 0.10 -26.19
N MET A 10 -3.14 1.11 -26.81
CA MET A 10 -3.39 2.41 -26.20
C MET A 10 -4.40 2.31 -25.05
N THR A 11 -5.49 1.56 -25.21
CA THR A 11 -6.46 1.30 -24.14
C THR A 11 -5.80 0.61 -22.94
N VAL A 12 -4.97 -0.41 -23.19
CA VAL A 12 -4.23 -1.11 -22.13
C VAL A 12 -3.26 -0.15 -21.42
N GLN A 13 -2.56 0.73 -22.16
CA GLN A 13 -1.68 1.73 -21.56
C GLN A 13 -2.44 2.74 -20.69
N ILE A 14 -3.60 3.23 -21.13
CA ILE A 14 -4.44 4.14 -20.34
C ILE A 14 -4.97 3.45 -19.08
N MET A 15 -5.40 2.19 -19.19
CA MET A 15 -5.86 1.38 -18.06
C MET A 15 -4.73 1.22 -17.03
N LEU A 16 -3.54 0.80 -17.48
CA LEU A 16 -2.37 0.61 -16.61
C LEU A 16 -1.91 1.92 -15.98
N GLY A 17 -1.84 3.00 -16.75
CA GLY A 17 -1.42 4.33 -16.27
C GLY A 17 -2.38 4.87 -15.21
N THR A 18 -3.70 4.77 -15.45
CA THR A 18 -4.73 5.20 -14.48
C THR A 18 -4.65 4.39 -13.20
N SER A 19 -4.48 3.07 -13.31
CA SER A 19 -4.37 2.17 -12.14
C SER A 19 -3.15 2.52 -11.28
N LEU A 20 -2.01 2.84 -11.90
CA LEU A 20 -0.80 3.27 -11.20
C LEU A 20 -1.01 4.61 -10.48
N VAL A 21 -1.60 5.59 -11.16
CA VAL A 21 -1.89 6.92 -10.61
C VAL A 21 -2.82 6.81 -9.41
N LEU A 22 -3.92 6.08 -9.53
CA LEU A 22 -4.90 5.93 -8.46
C LEU A 22 -4.40 5.05 -7.30
N GLY A 23 -3.45 4.14 -7.55
CA GLY A 23 -2.82 3.36 -6.47
C GLY A 23 -1.85 4.19 -5.64
N VAL A 24 -1.00 5.01 -6.30
CA VAL A 24 0.13 5.68 -5.62
C VAL A 24 -0.19 7.11 -5.17
N ILE A 25 -0.91 7.89 -5.99
CA ILE A 25 -1.11 9.32 -5.72
C ILE A 25 -1.97 9.58 -4.48
N PRO A 26 -3.11 8.89 -4.24
CA PRO A 26 -3.91 9.14 -3.05
C PRO A 26 -3.16 8.95 -1.72
N PRO A 27 -2.43 7.83 -1.47
CA PRO A 27 -1.66 7.70 -0.24
C PRO A 27 -0.49 8.69 -0.17
N LEU A 28 0.11 9.08 -1.31
CA LEU A 28 1.17 10.09 -1.36
C LEU A 28 0.65 11.48 -0.97
N VAL A 29 -0.49 11.90 -1.53
CA VAL A 29 -1.14 13.17 -1.21
C VAL A 29 -1.55 13.20 0.26
N MET A 30 -2.18 12.12 0.74
CA MET A 30 -2.58 12.00 2.14
C MET A 30 -1.36 12.06 3.06
N PHE A 31 -0.26 11.40 2.72
CA PHE A 31 0.99 11.50 3.46
C PHE A 31 1.54 12.92 3.47
N MET A 32 1.59 13.60 2.33
CA MET A 32 2.10 14.98 2.22
C MET A 32 1.28 15.97 3.04
N VAL A 33 -0.05 15.87 3.00
CA VAL A 33 -0.97 16.75 3.73
C VAL A 33 -0.89 16.49 5.24
N THR A 34 -0.88 15.22 5.64
CA THR A 34 -0.99 14.84 7.06
C THR A 34 0.36 14.79 7.78
N ARG A 35 1.50 14.90 7.05
CA ARG A 35 2.86 14.80 7.62
C ARG A 35 3.13 15.72 8.82
N ARG A 36 2.44 16.87 8.88
CA ARG A 36 2.62 17.90 9.93
C ARG A 36 1.47 17.98 10.93
N GLN A 37 0.32 17.36 10.68
CA GLN A 37 -0.89 17.57 11.49
C GLN A 37 -1.26 16.38 12.39
N ASN A 38 -1.05 15.13 11.93
CA ASN A 38 -1.57 13.99 12.67
C ASN A 38 -0.72 12.73 12.48
N GLY A 39 -0.18 12.21 13.59
CA GLY A 39 0.71 11.05 13.59
C GLY A 39 0.05 9.79 13.03
N TYR A 40 -1.25 9.60 13.32
CA TYR A 40 -2.03 8.45 12.88
C TYR A 40 -2.15 8.37 11.35
N TYR A 41 -2.65 9.44 10.72
CA TYR A 41 -2.81 9.49 9.27
C TYR A 41 -1.46 9.42 8.56
N ARG A 42 -0.42 10.06 9.11
CA ARG A 42 0.94 9.97 8.57
C ARG A 42 1.44 8.52 8.52
N GLU A 43 1.20 7.73 9.56
CA GLU A 43 1.61 6.32 9.59
C GLU A 43 0.76 5.45 8.67
N ALA A 44 -0.56 5.64 8.65
CA ALA A 44 -1.44 4.93 7.73
C ALA A 44 -1.09 5.20 6.26
N SER A 45 -0.87 6.45 5.89
CA SER A 45 -0.46 6.83 4.53
C SER A 45 0.93 6.33 4.19
N ARG A 46 1.88 6.33 5.14
CA ARG A 46 3.22 5.76 4.92
C ARG A 46 3.17 4.24 4.71
N LYS A 47 2.34 3.52 5.46
CA LYS A 47 2.10 2.08 5.28
C LYS A 47 1.54 1.79 3.89
N ALA A 48 0.51 2.52 3.46
CA ALA A 48 -0.10 2.37 2.14
C ALA A 48 0.89 2.70 1.01
N LEU A 49 1.67 3.79 1.14
CA LEU A 49 2.65 4.17 0.14
C LEU A 49 3.78 3.14 0.01
N ASN A 50 4.28 2.62 1.14
CA ASN A 50 5.31 1.58 1.14
C ASN A 50 4.81 0.28 0.48
N PHE A 51 3.55 -0.10 0.69
CA PHE A 51 2.94 -1.25 0.02
C PHE A 51 2.89 -1.09 -1.51
N HIS A 52 2.45 0.07 -2.00
CA HIS A 52 2.44 0.32 -3.44
C HIS A 52 3.87 0.36 -4.03
N LEU A 53 4.84 0.84 -3.26
CA LEU A 53 6.25 0.84 -3.62
C LEU A 53 6.91 -0.54 -3.55
N THR A 54 6.47 -1.48 -2.71
CA THR A 54 6.96 -2.87 -2.69
C THR A 54 6.39 -3.70 -3.84
N ILE A 55 5.13 -3.47 -4.20
CA ILE A 55 4.51 -4.12 -5.35
C ILE A 55 5.14 -3.71 -6.67
N PHE A 56 5.61 -2.46 -6.80
CA PHE A 56 6.19 -1.97 -8.05
C PHE A 56 7.42 -2.76 -8.54
N PRO A 57 8.51 -2.93 -7.77
CA PRO A 57 9.65 -3.75 -8.17
C PRO A 57 9.25 -5.22 -8.29
N PHE A 58 8.34 -5.72 -7.45
CA PHE A 58 7.81 -7.08 -7.57
C PHE A 58 7.13 -7.33 -8.92
N PHE A 59 6.33 -6.36 -9.39
CA PHE A 59 5.67 -6.42 -10.69
C PHE A 59 6.69 -6.40 -11.84
N LEU A 60 7.73 -5.57 -11.71
CA LEU A 60 8.81 -5.44 -12.69
C LEU A 60 9.65 -6.73 -12.80
N THR A 61 9.97 -7.35 -11.66
CA THR A 61 10.70 -8.63 -11.61
C THR A 61 9.79 -9.84 -11.78
N SER A 62 8.47 -9.66 -11.82
CA SER A 62 7.53 -10.78 -11.88
C SER A 62 7.79 -11.62 -13.11
N SER A 63 8.18 -11.04 -14.25
CA SER A 63 8.49 -11.80 -15.48
C SER A 63 9.53 -12.90 -15.27
N PHE A 64 10.39 -12.80 -14.25
CA PHE A 64 11.40 -13.79 -13.90
C PHE A 64 10.96 -14.81 -12.84
N LEU A 65 9.80 -14.59 -12.19
CA LEU A 65 9.31 -15.43 -11.10
C LEU A 65 8.30 -16.48 -11.59
N PRO A 66 8.28 -17.69 -10.98
CA PRO A 66 7.26 -18.70 -11.26
C PRO A 66 5.86 -18.17 -10.97
N GLN A 67 4.89 -18.53 -11.81
CA GLN A 67 3.51 -18.05 -11.72
C GLN A 67 2.88 -18.30 -10.34
N TRP A 68 3.15 -19.46 -9.73
CA TRP A 68 2.63 -19.80 -8.40
C TRP A 68 3.17 -18.86 -7.30
N PHE A 69 4.44 -18.46 -7.40
CA PHE A 69 5.05 -17.52 -6.45
C PHE A 69 4.40 -16.15 -6.51
N LYS A 70 4.05 -15.68 -7.72
CA LYS A 70 3.36 -14.39 -7.91
C LYS A 70 2.03 -14.33 -7.17
N TYR A 71 1.19 -15.34 -7.38
CA TYR A 71 -0.14 -15.38 -6.79
C TYR A 71 -0.10 -15.58 -5.27
N THR A 72 0.81 -16.43 -4.78
CA THR A 72 0.99 -16.62 -3.33
C THR A 72 1.41 -15.32 -2.64
N PHE A 73 2.40 -14.60 -3.21
CA PHE A 73 2.84 -13.33 -2.66
C PHE A 73 1.73 -12.28 -2.65
N LEU A 74 1.00 -12.15 -3.77
CA LEU A 74 -0.13 -11.21 -3.88
C LEU A 74 -1.24 -11.51 -2.86
N MET A 75 -1.55 -12.79 -2.63
CA MET A 75 -2.53 -13.24 -1.64
C MET A 75 -2.11 -12.86 -0.22
N ILE A 76 -0.85 -13.13 0.15
CA ILE A 76 -0.32 -12.80 1.48
C ILE A 76 -0.41 -11.29 1.71
N GLU A 77 0.04 -10.48 0.75
CA GLU A 77 0.03 -9.02 0.89
C GLU A 77 -1.40 -8.46 0.97
N THR A 78 -2.34 -9.03 0.21
CA THR A 78 -3.77 -8.68 0.30
C THR A 78 -4.34 -9.01 1.67
N PHE A 79 -4.03 -10.19 2.22
CA PHE A 79 -4.47 -10.58 3.57
C PHE A 79 -3.93 -9.64 4.65
N ILE A 80 -2.67 -9.22 4.55
CA ILE A 80 -2.05 -8.27 5.47
C ILE A 80 -2.80 -6.93 5.45
N ILE A 81 -3.20 -6.42 4.28
CA ILE A 81 -3.98 -5.18 4.18
C ILE A 81 -5.38 -5.36 4.76
N LEU A 82 -6.07 -6.45 4.42
CA LEU A 82 -7.40 -6.72 4.96
C LEU A 82 -7.37 -6.78 6.49
N PHE A 83 -6.35 -7.42 7.05
CA PHE A 83 -6.14 -7.45 8.49
C PHE A 83 -5.87 -6.05 9.06
N ALA A 84 -5.04 -5.24 8.39
CA ALA A 84 -4.81 -3.86 8.79
C ALA A 84 -6.10 -3.02 8.76
N MET A 85 -6.93 -3.16 7.73
CA MET A 85 -8.23 -2.50 7.61
C MET A 85 -9.16 -2.92 8.74
N PHE A 86 -9.21 -4.23 9.05
CA PHE A 86 -10.02 -4.76 10.13
C PHE A 86 -9.57 -4.24 11.50
N CYS A 87 -8.26 -4.18 11.77
CA CYS A 87 -7.73 -3.59 12.99
C CYS A 87 -8.04 -2.09 13.10
N ILE A 88 -7.94 -1.33 12.00
CA ILE A 88 -8.32 0.08 11.96
C ILE A 88 -9.82 0.25 12.27
N ALA A 89 -10.68 -0.58 11.67
CA ALA A 89 -12.12 -0.56 11.93
C ALA A 89 -12.44 -0.87 13.41
N LEU A 90 -11.67 -1.75 14.04
CA LEU A 90 -11.78 -2.09 15.46
C LEU A 90 -11.00 -1.16 16.40
N GLN A 91 -10.40 -0.08 15.90
CA GLN A 91 -9.54 0.85 16.65
C GLN A 91 -8.41 0.15 17.44
N LYS A 92 -7.97 -1.03 16.97
CA LYS A 92 -6.87 -1.78 17.61
C LYS A 92 -5.53 -1.40 16.97
N PRO A 93 -4.45 -1.27 17.77
CA PRO A 93 -3.12 -1.03 17.24
C PRO A 93 -2.67 -2.23 16.40
N TYR A 94 -2.26 -1.96 15.15
CA TYR A 94 -1.75 -2.98 14.23
C TYR A 94 -0.28 -2.74 13.86
N HIS A 95 0.54 -3.78 14.05
CA HIS A 95 1.97 -3.76 13.72
C HIS A 95 2.21 -4.46 12.38
N TYR A 96 2.78 -3.73 11.42
CA TYR A 96 3.12 -4.26 10.10
C TYR A 96 4.48 -4.97 10.19
N PRO A 97 4.57 -6.29 9.97
CA PRO A 97 5.78 -7.06 10.29
C PRO A 97 7.00 -6.73 9.41
N ALA A 98 6.80 -6.21 8.20
CA ALA A 98 7.91 -6.02 7.24
C ALA A 98 8.79 -4.78 7.50
N ILE A 99 8.38 -3.83 8.35
CA ILE A 99 9.16 -2.60 8.61
C ILE A 99 9.13 -2.28 10.11
N PRO A 100 10.25 -2.42 10.85
CA PRO A 100 10.33 -2.00 12.24
C PRO A 100 10.24 -0.46 12.30
N TYR A 101 9.20 0.05 12.97
CA TYR A 101 8.98 1.49 13.07
C TYR A 101 9.77 2.11 14.23
N ILE A 102 10.32 3.31 14.01
CA ILE A 102 10.83 4.18 15.08
C ILE A 102 9.63 4.57 15.94
N LYS A 103 9.50 3.91 17.09
CA LYS A 103 8.49 4.14 18.11
C LYS A 103 8.56 5.60 18.58
N ASN A 104 7.74 6.48 18.02
CA ASN A 104 7.61 7.82 18.58
C ASN A 104 6.74 7.72 19.85
N LYS A 105 7.40 7.76 21.01
CA LYS A 105 6.81 7.58 22.36
C LYS A 105 5.62 8.51 22.65
N GLU A 106 5.41 9.58 21.88
CA GLU A 106 4.39 10.58 22.17
C GLU A 106 2.96 10.18 21.75
N ILE A 107 2.78 9.26 20.81
CA ILE A 107 1.43 8.89 20.32
C ILE A 107 0.66 8.09 21.39
N HIS A 108 1.31 7.15 22.07
CA HIS A 108 0.68 6.37 23.13
C HIS A 108 0.33 7.19 24.38
N ARG A 109 1.00 8.33 24.61
CA ARG A 109 0.72 9.16 25.80
C ARG A 109 -0.66 9.83 25.71
N ASN A 110 -1.08 10.24 24.51
CA ASN A 110 -2.38 10.87 24.30
C ASN A 110 -3.54 9.88 24.15
N GLU A 111 -3.26 8.65 23.73
CA GLU A 111 -4.25 7.56 23.75
C GLU A 111 -4.47 7.01 25.16
N ALA A 112 -3.42 6.94 25.99
CA ALA A 112 -3.52 6.50 27.39
C ALA A 112 -4.14 7.55 28.34
N LEU A 113 -4.20 8.83 27.94
CA LEU A 113 -4.82 9.92 28.72
C LEU A 113 -6.31 10.15 28.38
N LYS A 114 -6.86 9.36 27.45
CA LYS A 114 -8.27 9.42 27.03
C LYS A 114 -9.08 8.17 27.41
N CYS A 115 -8.50 7.27 28.21
CA CYS A 115 -9.22 6.26 28.97
C CYS A 115 -9.43 6.74 30.40
#